data_AF-A0A178UAF0-F1
#
_entry.id   AF-A0A178UAF0-F1
#
_cell.length_a   1.000
_cell.length_b   1.000
_cell.length_c   1.000
_cell.angle_alpha   90.00
_cell.angle_beta   90.00
_cell.angle_gamma   90.00
#
_symmetry.space_group_name_H-M   'P 1'
#
loop_
_entity.id
_entity.type
_entity.pdbx_description
1 polymer ?
#
loop_
_entity_poly.entity_id
_entity_poly.type
_entity_poly.pdbx_seq_one_letter_code
_entity_poly.pdbx_strand_id
1 'polypeptide(L)'
;MQETKESDVKILRKIVSCVAYNVVELHKDKWDELGDCILSLASSEEPVKAFHVFIDMPPGYEELIKKFLTIILEKAKEVLLNPEESGVEEWSLALQTVVKLGIQFFNTGMKQDVIKKILRFQLVNIVESAKKLVDNGNEMFLVRVLQDFERSENSVKLEHKPMSL
;
A
#
# COMPACT_ATOMS: atom_id res chain seq x y z
N MET A 1 19.75 1.60 -16.76
CA MET A 1 18.47 0.87 -16.58
C MET A 1 17.39 1.79 -17.14
N GLN A 2 16.51 1.30 -18.03
CA GLN A 2 15.48 2.15 -18.62
C GLN A 2 14.40 2.41 -17.57
N GLU A 3 14.06 3.68 -17.35
CA GLU A 3 13.07 4.10 -16.36
C GLU A 3 11.72 3.43 -16.68
N THR A 4 11.14 2.71 -15.71
CA THR A 4 9.86 2.02 -15.91
C THR A 4 8.76 3.07 -15.94
N LYS A 5 7.94 3.11 -16.99
CA LYS A 5 6.84 4.07 -17.03
C LYS A 5 5.83 3.72 -15.95
N GLU A 6 5.36 4.74 -15.24
CA GLU A 6 4.33 4.62 -14.20
C GLU A 6 3.05 3.90 -14.70
N SER A 7 2.69 4.13 -15.97
CA SER A 7 1.59 3.41 -16.65
C SER A 7 1.81 1.90 -16.68
N ASP A 8 3.04 1.46 -16.88
CA ASP A 8 3.38 0.04 -16.98
C ASP A 8 3.29 -0.62 -15.59
N VAL A 9 3.70 0.10 -14.54
CA VAL A 9 3.54 -0.34 -13.14
C VAL A 9 2.05 -0.42 -12.77
N LYS A 10 1.23 0.53 -13.20
CA LYS A 10 -0.22 0.52 -12.98
C LYS A 10 -0.91 -0.66 -13.69
N ILE A 11 -0.46 -1.04 -14.88
CA ILE A 11 -0.95 -2.24 -15.58
C ILE A 11 -0.49 -3.50 -14.83
N LEU A 12 0.80 -3.56 -14.48
CA LEU A 12 1.38 -4.72 -13.78
C LEU A 12 0.64 -5.00 -12.47
N ARG A 13 0.39 -3.98 -11.62
CA ARG A 13 -0.31 -4.20 -10.35
C ARG A 13 -1.72 -4.78 -10.54
N LYS A 14 -2.44 -4.39 -11.61
CA LYS A 14 -3.76 -4.94 -11.92
C LYS A 14 -3.68 -6.40 -12.37
N ILE A 15 -2.70 -6.75 -13.19
CA ILE A 15 -2.44 -8.14 -13.58
C ILE A 15 -2.11 -8.98 -12.34
N VAL A 16 -1.17 -8.52 -11.50
CA VAL A 16 -0.77 -9.22 -10.27
C VAL A 16 -1.95 -9.39 -9.33
N SER A 17 -2.78 -8.35 -9.15
CA SER A 17 -4.00 -8.41 -8.35
C SER A 17 -4.97 -9.50 -8.84
N CYS A 18 -5.25 -9.55 -10.15
CA CYS A 18 -6.10 -10.58 -10.74
C CYS A 18 -5.56 -11.99 -10.49
N VAL A 19 -4.26 -12.22 -10.70
CA VAL A 19 -3.66 -13.53 -10.47
C VAL A 19 -3.69 -13.89 -8.98
N ALA A 20 -3.35 -12.95 -8.10
CA ALA A 20 -3.37 -13.15 -6.66
C ALA A 20 -4.78 -13.48 -6.16
N TYR A 21 -5.82 -12.85 -6.72
CA TYR A 21 -7.21 -13.14 -6.38
C TYR A 21 -7.58 -14.58 -6.76
N ASN A 22 -7.19 -15.03 -7.96
CA ASN A 22 -7.45 -16.41 -8.36
C ASN A 22 -6.73 -17.41 -7.45
N VAL A 23 -5.42 -17.23 -7.21
CA VAL A 23 -4.62 -18.17 -6.43
C VAL A 23 -5.00 -18.17 -4.95
N VAL A 24 -4.97 -17.00 -4.30
CA VAL A 24 -5.11 -16.87 -2.85
C VAL A 24 -6.56 -16.88 -2.40
N GLU A 25 -7.46 -16.19 -3.12
CA GLU A 25 -8.85 -16.05 -2.69
C GLU A 25 -9.79 -17.12 -3.26
N LEU A 26 -9.72 -17.42 -4.56
CA LEU A 26 -10.62 -18.42 -5.17
C LEU A 26 -10.15 -19.84 -4.90
N HIS A 27 -8.87 -20.12 -5.13
CA HIS A 27 -8.31 -21.47 -4.97
C HIS A 27 -7.83 -21.76 -3.54
N LYS A 28 -7.76 -20.74 -2.67
CA LYS A 28 -7.27 -20.87 -1.29
C LYS A 28 -5.86 -21.48 -1.21
N ASP A 29 -5.05 -21.23 -2.23
CA ASP A 29 -3.66 -21.68 -2.32
C ASP A 29 -2.68 -20.58 -1.91
N LYS A 30 -1.39 -20.92 -1.83
CA LYS A 30 -0.31 -19.99 -1.48
C LYS A 30 0.42 -19.50 -2.72
N TRP A 31 0.91 -18.28 -2.63
CA TRP A 31 1.80 -17.71 -3.65
C TRP A 31 2.99 -17.04 -2.95
N ASP A 32 3.85 -17.88 -2.37
CA ASP A 32 4.96 -17.41 -1.57
C ASP A 32 5.95 -16.55 -2.38
N GLU A 33 6.08 -16.83 -3.68
CA GLU A 33 6.91 -16.08 -4.64
C GLU A 33 6.43 -14.63 -4.83
N LEU A 34 5.13 -14.36 -4.69
CA LEU A 34 4.61 -12.98 -4.70
C LEU A 34 5.17 -12.18 -3.52
N GLY A 35 5.25 -12.81 -2.33
CA GLY A 35 5.84 -12.18 -1.16
C GLY A 35 7.33 -11.87 -1.35
N ASP A 36 8.07 -12.78 -1.98
CA ASP A 36 9.50 -12.60 -2.28
C ASP A 36 9.71 -11.49 -3.33
N CYS A 37 8.82 -11.41 -4.33
CA CYS A 37 8.83 -10.34 -5.32
C CYS A 37 8.58 -8.97 -4.69
N ILE A 38 7.56 -8.85 -3.83
CA ILE A 38 7.24 -7.59 -3.13
C ILE A 38 8.41 -7.19 -2.22
N LEU A 39 9.00 -8.13 -1.49
CA LEU A 39 10.19 -7.89 -0.67
C LEU A 39 11.37 -7.37 -1.52
N SER A 40 11.60 -7.98 -2.69
CA SER A 40 12.64 -7.55 -3.61
C SER A 40 12.38 -6.13 -4.14
N LEU A 41 11.13 -5.80 -4.51
CA LEU A 41 10.75 -4.46 -4.96
C LEU A 41 10.94 -3.42 -3.85
N ALA A 42 10.53 -3.73 -2.62
CA ALA A 42 10.64 -2.82 -1.48
C ALA A 42 12.10 -2.59 -1.05
N SER A 43 12.98 -3.53 -1.38
CA SER A 43 14.43 -3.44 -1.11
C SER A 43 15.22 -2.81 -2.28
N SER A 44 14.55 -2.42 -3.37
CA SER A 44 15.18 -1.80 -4.54
C SER A 44 15.36 -0.28 -4.38
N GLU A 45 15.99 0.36 -5.38
CA GLU A 45 16.13 1.82 -5.45
C GLU A 45 14.79 2.55 -5.61
N GLU A 46 13.73 1.87 -6.06
CA GLU A 46 12.40 2.43 -6.28
C GLU A 46 11.34 1.69 -5.41
N PRO A 47 11.39 1.85 -4.07
CA PRO A 47 10.55 1.08 -3.15
C PRO A 47 9.04 1.34 -3.35
N VAL A 48 8.67 2.48 -3.94
CA VAL A 48 7.29 2.83 -4.30
C VAL A 48 6.64 1.83 -5.27
N LYS A 49 7.44 1.08 -6.05
CA LYS A 49 6.93 -0.01 -6.89
C LYS A 49 6.28 -1.12 -6.06
N ALA A 50 6.80 -1.40 -4.88
CA ALA A 50 6.20 -2.36 -3.97
C ALA A 50 4.84 -1.88 -3.47
N PHE A 51 4.68 -0.58 -3.23
CA PHE A 51 3.39 -0.01 -2.82
C PHE A 51 2.34 -0.21 -3.91
N HIS A 52 2.68 0.08 -5.17
CA HIS A 52 1.76 -0.13 -6.29
C HIS A 52 1.24 -1.56 -6.36
N VAL A 53 2.13 -2.56 -6.23
CA VAL A 53 1.71 -3.97 -6.23
C VAL A 53 0.87 -4.30 -5.01
N PHE A 54 1.27 -3.80 -3.83
CA PHE A 54 0.64 -4.13 -2.57
C PHE A 54 -0.79 -3.59 -2.41
N ILE A 55 -1.07 -2.35 -2.82
CA ILE A 55 -2.37 -1.71 -2.59
C ILE A 55 -3.54 -2.44 -3.28
N ASP A 56 -3.29 -3.01 -4.45
CA ASP A 56 -4.29 -3.74 -5.24
C ASP A 56 -4.36 -5.23 -4.86
N MET A 57 -3.52 -5.73 -3.95
CA MET A 57 -3.59 -7.14 -3.56
C MET A 57 -4.94 -7.49 -2.89
N PRO A 58 -5.50 -8.68 -3.17
CA PRO A 58 -6.60 -9.22 -2.38
C PRO A 58 -6.16 -9.51 -0.94
N PRO A 59 -7.07 -9.87 -0.02
CA PRO A 59 -6.67 -10.34 1.30
C PRO A 59 -5.65 -11.49 1.19
N GLY A 60 -4.52 -11.33 1.88
CA GLY A 60 -3.45 -12.33 1.91
C GLY A 60 -3.61 -13.30 3.09
N TYR A 61 -2.67 -14.22 3.23
CA TYR A 61 -2.46 -15.00 4.46
C TYR A 61 -1.35 -14.39 5.30
N GLU A 62 -1.36 -14.65 6.61
CA GLU A 62 -0.45 -14.03 7.57
C GLU A 62 1.03 -14.16 7.17
N GLU A 63 1.47 -15.35 6.76
CA GLU A 63 2.87 -15.61 6.40
C GLU A 63 3.32 -14.84 5.15
N LEU A 64 2.43 -14.59 4.18
CA LEU A 64 2.73 -13.76 3.02
C LEU A 64 3.05 -12.33 3.45
N ILE A 65 2.18 -11.74 4.28
CA ILE A 65 2.32 -10.35 4.72
C ILE A 65 3.59 -10.19 5.57
N LYS A 66 3.90 -11.16 6.45
CA LYS A 66 5.10 -11.13 7.29
C LYS A 66 6.39 -11.01 6.49
N LYS A 67 6.48 -11.58 5.28
CA LYS A 67 7.71 -11.55 4.45
C LYS A 67 8.22 -10.15 4.18
N PHE A 68 7.32 -9.21 3.93
CA PHE A 68 7.68 -7.84 3.51
C PHE A 68 7.16 -6.76 4.47
N LEU A 69 6.48 -7.13 5.56
CA LEU A 69 5.82 -6.18 6.45
C LEU A 69 6.76 -5.09 6.96
N THR A 70 7.91 -5.50 7.51
CA THR A 70 8.86 -4.58 8.14
C THR A 70 9.39 -3.56 7.13
N ILE A 71 9.82 -4.03 5.95
CA ILE A 71 10.41 -3.15 4.94
C ILE A 71 9.37 -2.21 4.33
N ILE A 72 8.14 -2.67 4.07
CA ILE A 72 7.07 -1.80 3.54
C ILE A 72 6.73 -0.70 4.55
N LEU A 73 6.62 -1.03 5.84
CA LEU A 73 6.34 -0.04 6.88
C LEU A 73 7.46 0.99 7.04
N GLU A 74 8.71 0.56 6.91
CA GLU A 74 9.88 1.43 6.94
C GLU A 74 9.88 2.39 5.76
N LYS A 75 9.70 1.87 4.53
CA LYS A 75 9.63 2.68 3.32
C LYS A 75 8.44 3.62 3.29
N ALA A 76 7.27 3.17 3.75
CA ALA A 76 6.10 4.04 3.86
C ALA A 76 6.37 5.18 4.85
N LYS A 77 7.03 4.90 5.98
CA LYS A 77 7.44 5.93 6.94
C LYS A 77 8.42 6.93 6.33
N GLU A 78 9.44 6.47 5.61
CA GLU A 78 10.40 7.35 4.92
C GLU A 78 9.69 8.34 3.99
N VAL A 79 8.78 7.84 3.15
CA VAL A 79 7.98 8.68 2.23
C VAL A 79 7.06 9.63 2.99
N LEU A 80 6.36 9.14 4.01
CA LEU A 80 5.41 9.95 4.78
C LEU A 80 6.12 11.08 5.53
N LEU A 81 7.32 10.86 6.08
CA LEU A 81 8.04 11.88 6.86
C LEU A 81 8.76 12.93 6.00
N ASN A 82 8.89 12.71 4.69
CA ASN A 82 9.60 13.59 3.76
C ASN A 82 8.70 14.08 2.59
N PRO A 83 7.56 14.73 2.87
CA PRO A 83 6.58 15.08 1.84
C PRO A 83 7.10 16.04 0.75
N GLU A 84 8.12 16.86 1.07
CA GLU A 84 8.76 17.76 0.10
C GLU A 84 9.59 17.01 -0.94
N GLU A 85 10.19 15.88 -0.56
CA GLU A 85 10.99 15.03 -1.45
C GLU A 85 10.09 14.08 -2.24
N SER A 86 9.10 13.47 -1.57
CA SER A 86 8.22 12.46 -2.16
C SER A 86 7.13 13.02 -3.07
N GLY A 87 6.70 14.27 -2.85
CA GLY A 87 5.58 14.84 -3.58
C GLY A 87 4.23 14.18 -3.26
N VAL A 88 3.16 14.68 -3.89
CA VAL A 88 1.76 14.31 -3.57
C VAL A 88 1.47 12.83 -3.87
N GLU A 89 1.96 12.33 -5.01
CA GLU A 89 1.61 11.00 -5.50
C GLU A 89 2.20 9.90 -4.63
N GLU A 90 3.51 9.94 -4.35
CA GLU A 90 4.17 8.94 -3.51
C GLU A 90 3.65 8.99 -2.07
N TRP A 91 3.40 10.20 -1.55
CA TRP A 91 2.83 10.37 -0.21
C TRP A 91 1.43 9.74 -0.12
N SER A 92 0.58 10.00 -1.12
CA SER A 92 -0.74 9.35 -1.23
C SER A 92 -0.62 7.83 -1.31
N LEU A 93 0.34 7.33 -2.09
CA LEU A 93 0.58 5.90 -2.24
C LEU A 93 1.05 5.23 -0.93
N ALA A 94 1.91 5.91 -0.17
CA ALA A 94 2.35 5.45 1.15
C ALA A 94 1.20 5.45 2.16
N LEU A 95 0.34 6.47 2.16
CA LEU A 95 -0.88 6.50 2.97
C LEU A 95 -1.80 5.31 2.65
N GLN A 96 -2.09 5.09 1.36
CA GLN A 96 -2.90 3.96 0.88
C GLN A 96 -2.30 2.63 1.33
N THR A 97 -0.98 2.49 1.27
CA THR A 97 -0.26 1.29 1.72
C THR A 97 -0.45 1.02 3.21
N VAL A 98 -0.33 2.04 4.07
CA VAL A 98 -0.54 1.90 5.51
C VAL A 98 -1.99 1.52 5.83
N VAL A 99 -2.96 2.14 5.15
CA VAL A 99 -4.39 1.81 5.33
C VAL A 99 -4.67 0.37 4.87
N LYS A 100 -4.16 -0.02 3.69
CA LYS A 100 -4.31 -1.37 3.16
C LYS A 100 -3.69 -2.42 4.08
N LEU A 101 -2.51 -2.16 4.65
CA LEU A 101 -1.91 -3.02 5.67
C LEU A 101 -2.83 -3.20 6.88
N GLY A 102 -3.43 -2.11 7.36
CA GLY A 102 -4.45 -2.17 8.41
C GLY A 102 -5.59 -3.14 8.07
N ILE A 103 -6.14 -3.04 6.86
CA ILE A 103 -7.22 -3.94 6.38
C ILE A 103 -6.74 -5.40 6.31
N GLN A 104 -5.55 -5.65 5.75
CA GLN A 104 -4.95 -6.99 5.67
C GLN A 104 -4.81 -7.64 7.04
N PHE A 105 -4.41 -6.87 8.05
CA PHE A 105 -4.29 -7.35 9.43
C PHE A 105 -5.61 -7.77 10.06
N PHE A 106 -6.70 -7.05 9.78
CA PHE A 106 -8.03 -7.47 10.23
C PHE A 106 -8.47 -8.81 9.60
N ASN A 107 -8.00 -9.11 8.38
CA ASN A 107 -8.41 -10.30 7.64
C ASN A 107 -7.54 -11.55 7.93
N THR A 108 -6.27 -11.35 8.31
CA THR A 108 -5.26 -12.44 8.39
C THR A 108 -5.17 -13.15 9.74
N GLY A 109 -5.92 -12.70 10.76
CA GLY A 109 -5.93 -13.34 12.09
C GLY A 109 -4.70 -13.04 12.96
N MET A 110 -3.85 -12.08 12.55
CA MET A 110 -2.73 -11.59 13.34
C MET A 110 -3.16 -11.09 14.73
N LYS A 111 -2.26 -11.20 15.73
CA LYS A 111 -2.56 -10.78 17.11
C LYS A 111 -2.90 -9.29 17.18
N GLN A 112 -4.10 -8.97 17.65
CA GLN A 112 -4.64 -7.61 17.71
C GLN A 112 -3.73 -6.61 18.44
N ASP A 113 -3.07 -7.02 19.54
CA ASP A 113 -2.16 -6.13 20.28
C ASP A 113 -0.92 -5.74 19.49
N VAL A 114 -0.41 -6.65 18.64
CA VAL A 114 0.74 -6.37 17.77
C VAL A 114 0.31 -5.39 16.67
N ILE A 115 -0.83 -5.67 16.02
CA ILE A 115 -1.41 -4.80 14.98
C ILE A 115 -1.64 -3.40 15.54
N LYS A 116 -2.26 -3.28 16.71
CA LYS A 116 -2.57 -2.01 17.36
C LYS A 116 -1.31 -1.19 17.63
N LYS A 117 -0.22 -1.81 18.07
CA LYS A 117 1.07 -1.12 18.29
C LYS A 117 1.67 -0.61 16.98
N ILE A 118 1.69 -1.45 15.95
CA ILE A 118 2.21 -1.10 14.62
C ILE A 118 1.41 0.05 13.99
N LEU A 119 0.09 -0.07 13.93
CA LEU A 119 -0.77 0.95 13.34
C LEU A 119 -0.75 2.26 14.13
N ARG A 120 -0.69 2.18 15.47
CA ARG A 120 -0.54 3.39 16.30
C ARG A 120 0.76 4.13 15.97
N PHE A 121 1.87 3.41 15.81
CA PHE A 121 3.14 4.02 15.44
C PHE A 121 3.06 4.70 14.07
N GLN A 122 2.44 4.06 13.08
CA GLN A 122 2.28 4.66 11.76
C GLN A 122 1.34 5.88 11.76
N LEU A 123 0.26 5.83 12.54
CA LEU A 123 -0.66 6.95 12.69
C LEU A 123 0.04 8.20 13.25
N VAL A 124 0.98 8.01 14.20
CA VAL A 124 1.80 9.12 14.72
C VAL A 124 2.61 9.77 13.59
N ASN A 125 3.30 8.98 12.77
CA ASN A 125 4.09 9.51 11.64
C ASN A 125 3.22 10.29 10.64
N ILE A 126 2.02 9.78 10.32
CA ILE A 126 1.07 10.43 9.42
C ILE A 126 0.62 11.79 10.00
N VAL A 127 0.25 11.81 11.29
CA VAL A 127 -0.22 13.03 11.95
C VAL A 127 0.89 14.07 12.08
N GLU A 128 2.11 13.65 12.45
CA GLU A 128 3.27 14.54 12.53
C GLU A 128 3.62 15.15 11.17
N SER A 129 3.60 14.34 10.11
CA SER A 129 3.85 14.81 8.75
C SER A 129 2.76 15.77 8.26
N ALA A 130 1.48 15.43 8.47
CA ALA A 130 0.38 16.31 8.10
C ALA A 130 0.44 17.63 8.86
N LYS A 131 0.77 17.59 10.16
CA LYS A 131 0.95 18.80 10.96
C LYS A 131 2.08 19.67 10.39
N LYS A 132 3.24 19.08 10.06
CA LYS A 132 4.36 19.81 9.43
C LYS A 132 3.94 20.49 8.13
N LEU A 133 3.14 19.82 7.30
CA LEU A 133 2.61 20.40 6.07
C LEU A 133 1.70 21.61 6.35
N VAL A 134 0.81 21.52 7.33
CA VAL A 134 -0.05 22.65 7.74
C VAL A 134 0.77 23.80 8.32
N ASP A 135 1.70 23.50 9.23
CA ASP A 135 2.55 24.51 9.87
C ASP A 135 3.41 25.27 8.83
N ASN A 136 3.74 24.62 7.71
CA ASN A 136 4.47 25.20 6.58
C ASN A 136 3.57 25.89 5.53
N GLY A 137 2.24 25.94 5.71
CA GLY A 137 1.29 26.54 4.76
C GLY A 137 1.07 25.71 3.47
N ASN A 138 1.27 24.39 3.55
CA ASN A 138 1.13 23.45 2.44
C ASN A 138 -0.19 22.65 2.53
N GLU A 139 -1.29 23.25 2.99
CA GLU A 139 -2.58 22.57 3.14
C GLU A 139 -3.11 22.01 1.82
N MET A 140 -2.82 22.69 0.70
CA MET A 140 -3.19 22.20 -0.64
C MET A 140 -2.53 20.87 -1.01
N PHE A 141 -1.35 20.57 -0.47
CA PHE A 141 -0.72 19.26 -0.62
C PHE A 141 -1.61 18.19 0.02
N LEU A 142 -2.03 18.40 1.27
CA LEU A 142 -2.89 17.48 2.01
C LEU A 142 -4.24 17.29 1.33
N VAL A 143 -4.85 18.37 0.85
CA VAL A 143 -6.13 18.30 0.11
C VAL A 143 -5.99 17.39 -1.11
N ARG A 144 -4.93 17.53 -1.90
CA ARG A 144 -4.70 16.70 -3.09
C ARG A 144 -4.48 15.23 -2.73
N VAL A 145 -3.64 14.97 -1.73
CA VAL A 145 -3.42 13.62 -1.20
C VAL A 145 -4.74 12.95 -0.81
N LEU A 146 -5.59 13.65 -0.05
CA LEU A 146 -6.87 13.10 0.43
C LEU A 146 -7.86 12.87 -0.72
N GLN A 147 -7.87 13.75 -1.73
CA GLN A 147 -8.65 13.56 -2.95
C GLN A 147 -8.19 12.33 -3.76
N ASP A 148 -6.88 12.13 -3.88
CA ASP A 148 -6.30 10.97 -4.56
C ASP A 148 -6.61 9.67 -3.80
N PHE A 149 -6.53 9.71 -2.47
CA PHE A 149 -6.92 8.60 -1.60
C PHE A 149 -8.43 8.28 -1.73
N GLU A 150 -9.30 9.27 -1.69
CA GLU A 150 -10.75 9.05 -1.86
C GLU A 150 -11.09 8.46 -3.24
N ARG A 151 -10.40 8.92 -4.29
CA ARG A 151 -10.57 8.37 -5.64
C ARG A 151 -10.15 6.90 -5.72
N SER A 152 -9.06 6.50 -5.06
CA SER A 152 -8.62 5.11 -5.08
C SER A 152 -9.55 4.18 -4.29
N GLU A 153 -10.08 4.61 -3.15
CA GLU A 153 -11.06 3.81 -2.40
C GLU A 153 -12.39 3.64 -3.14
N ASN A 154 -12.81 4.64 -3.91
CA ASN A 154 -14.04 4.58 -4.69
C ASN A 154 -13.93 3.71 -5.95
N SER A 155 -12.74 3.58 -6.56
CA SER A 155 -12.55 2.66 -7.69
C SER A 155 -12.61 1.20 -7.28
N VAL A 156 -12.13 0.86 -6.07
CA VAL A 156 -12.23 -0.50 -5.50
C VAL A 156 -13.69 -0.97 -5.36
N LYS A 157 -14.61 -0.07 -4.99
CA LYS A 157 -16.04 -0.39 -4.85
C LYS A 157 -16.75 -0.72 -6.18
N LEU A 158 -16.23 -0.20 -7.30
CA LEU A 158 -16.82 -0.45 -8.63
C LEU A 158 -16.33 -1.78 -9.24
N GLU A 159 -15.12 -2.23 -8.88
CA GLU A 159 -14.51 -3.48 -9.39
C GLU A 159 -15.06 -4.74 -8.70
N HIS A 160 -15.67 -4.63 -7.51
CA HIS A 160 -16.22 -5.77 -6.74
C HIS A 160 -17.70 -6.08 -7.03
N LYS A 161 -18.29 -5.52 -8.10
CA LYS A 161 -19.62 -5.94 -8.53
C LYS A 161 -19.51 -7.37 -9.11
N PRO A 162 -20.20 -8.37 -8.56
CA PRO A 162 -20.18 -9.71 -9.16
C PRO A 162 -20.65 -9.59 -10.61
N MET A 163 -19.81 -10.04 -11.55
CA MET A 163 -20.26 -10.32 -12.91
C MET A 163 -21.37 -11.37 -12.77
N SER A 164 -22.60 -10.92 -12.96
CA SER A 164 -23.74 -11.81 -13.10
C SER A 164 -23.55 -12.52 -14.43
N LEU A 165 -23.15 -13.79 -14.37
CA LEU A 165 -23.30 -14.74 -15.48
C LEU A 165 -24.74 -15.24 -15.50
#